data_AF-A0A954K5H4-F1
#
_entry.id   AF-A0A954K5H4-F1
#
_cell.length_a   1.000
_cell.length_b   1.000
_cell.length_c   1.000
_cell.angle_alpha   90.00
_cell.angle_beta   90.00
_cell.angle_gamma   90.00
#
_symmetry.space_group_name_H-M   'P 1'
#
loop_
_entity.id
_entity.type
_entity.pdbx_description
1 polymer ?
#
loop_
_entity_poly.entity_id
_entity_poly.type
_entity_poly.pdbx_seq_one_letter_code
_entity_poly.pdbx_strand_id
1 'polypeptide(L)'
;MKRLKTMTMLAAVLAIACSSTFAGETGKKSVPPVLNHKMKSLDEKDVDLSKYQGKVLLIVNTASKCGATPQYKDLQALHEKYKDQGLVVL
;
A
#
# COMPACT_ATOMS: atom_id res chain seq x y z
N MET A 1 -56.86 24.08 35.47
CA MET A 1 -55.74 23.31 36.08
C MET A 1 -55.91 21.84 35.72
N LYS A 2 -54.83 21.13 35.36
CA LYS A 2 -54.76 19.76 34.78
C LYS A 2 -54.89 19.68 33.25
N ARG A 3 -53.80 19.99 32.51
CA ARG A 3 -53.33 19.25 31.30
C ARG A 3 -51.82 19.50 31.03
N LEU A 4 -51.02 19.69 32.09
CA LEU A 4 -49.59 20.08 32.01
C LEU A 4 -48.62 18.88 32.13
N LYS A 5 -49.04 17.64 31.84
CA LYS A 5 -48.19 16.46 32.05
C LYS A 5 -47.94 15.57 30.83
N THR A 6 -48.29 16.01 29.62
CA THR A 6 -48.16 15.19 28.40
C THR A 6 -47.11 15.67 27.39
N MET A 7 -46.25 16.65 27.70
CA MET A 7 -45.27 17.19 26.74
C MET A 7 -43.79 16.89 27.02
N THR A 8 -43.46 16.10 28.04
CA THR A 8 -42.04 15.84 28.39
C THR A 8 -41.44 14.57 27.78
N MET A 9 -42.10 13.92 26.82
CA MET A 9 -41.60 12.69 26.19
C MET A 9 -41.23 12.86 24.71
N LEU A 10 -40.74 14.05 24.33
CA LEU A 10 -40.29 14.32 22.95
C LEU A 10 -39.07 15.26 22.93
N ALA A 11 -38.08 15.02 23.80
CA ALA A 11 -36.84 15.80 23.82
C ALA A 11 -35.57 14.93 23.89
N ALA A 12 -35.66 13.62 23.66
CA ALA A 12 -34.52 12.71 23.75
C ALA A 12 -34.12 12.05 22.41
N VAL A 13 -34.71 12.45 21.27
CA VAL A 13 -34.43 11.82 19.96
C VAL A 13 -33.61 12.73 19.02
N LEU A 14 -33.37 13.99 19.38
CA LEU A 14 -32.78 14.97 18.44
C LEU A 14 -31.34 15.43 18.77
N ALA A 15 -30.58 14.65 19.54
CA ALA A 15 -29.18 14.97 19.87
C ALA A 15 -28.16 13.87 19.49
N ILE A 16 -28.54 12.93 18.62
CA ILE A 16 -27.65 11.85 18.13
C ILE A 16 -27.75 11.73 16.60
N ALA A 17 -27.69 12.85 15.88
CA ALA A 17 -27.76 12.85 14.41
C ALA A 17 -26.68 13.71 13.73
N CYS A 18 -25.63 14.12 14.45
CA CYS A 18 -24.55 14.92 13.89
C CYS A 18 -23.17 14.55 14.49
N SER A 19 -22.91 13.26 14.64
CA SER A 19 -21.52 12.78 14.61
C SER A 19 -21.27 12.39 13.17
N SER A 20 -20.88 13.39 12.40
CA SER A 20 -20.33 13.29 11.05
C SER A 20 -19.38 12.10 10.95
N THR A 21 -19.90 10.98 10.46
CA THR A 21 -19.10 10.01 9.74
C THR A 21 -18.67 10.68 8.44
N PHE A 22 -17.64 11.54 8.51
CA PHE A 22 -16.70 11.65 7.42
C PHE A 22 -15.99 10.29 7.34
N ALA A 23 -16.70 9.32 6.76
CA ALA A 23 -16.04 8.23 6.08
C ALA A 23 -15.37 8.88 4.88
N GLY A 24 -14.19 9.45 5.11
CA GLY A 24 -13.30 9.80 4.03
C GLY A 24 -13.12 8.54 3.22
N GLU A 25 -13.65 8.54 2.00
CA GLU A 25 -13.27 7.55 1.02
C GLU A 25 -11.75 7.69 0.88
N THR A 26 -11.03 6.79 1.55
CA THR A 26 -9.61 6.61 1.31
C THR A 26 -9.53 6.18 -0.13
N GLY A 27 -9.27 7.14 -1.02
CA GLY A 27 -9.05 6.88 -2.43
C GLY A 27 -8.06 5.73 -2.51
N LYS A 28 -8.51 4.56 -2.97
CA LYS A 28 -7.64 3.43 -3.24
C LYS A 28 -6.54 3.96 -4.14
N LYS A 29 -5.32 4.10 -3.62
CA LYS A 29 -4.15 4.34 -4.47
C LYS A 29 -4.13 3.19 -5.46
N SER A 30 -4.43 3.50 -6.73
CA SER A 30 -4.40 2.51 -7.78
C SER A 30 -2.97 1.98 -7.87
N VAL A 31 -2.83 0.66 -7.88
CA VAL A 31 -1.53 0.00 -8.07
C VAL A 31 -0.97 0.49 -9.40
N PRO A 32 0.27 1.02 -9.45
CA PRO A 32 0.87 1.42 -10.71
C PRO A 32 0.85 0.24 -11.69
N PRO A 33 0.57 0.44 -12.99
CA PRO A 33 0.45 -0.65 -13.96
C PRO A 33 1.62 -1.64 -13.93
N VAL A 34 2.85 -1.13 -13.78
CA VAL A 34 4.09 -1.94 -13.69
C VAL A 34 4.10 -2.92 -12.50
N LEU A 35 3.36 -2.63 -11.42
CA LEU A 35 3.26 -3.48 -10.23
C LEU A 35 2.00 -4.35 -10.21
N ASN A 36 1.12 -4.24 -11.20
CA ASN A 36 -0.11 -5.02 -11.28
C ASN A 36 0.11 -6.37 -11.96
N HIS A 37 1.15 -7.10 -11.50
CA HIS A 37 1.54 -8.38 -12.06
C HIS A 37 2.02 -9.34 -10.97
N LYS A 38 1.93 -10.63 -11.26
CA LYS A 38 2.61 -11.69 -10.51
C LYS A 38 3.76 -12.23 -11.37
N MET A 39 4.91 -12.48 -10.75
CA MET A 39 6.08 -13.07 -11.39
C MET A 39 6.58 -14.27 -10.59
N LYS A 40 7.21 -15.23 -11.27
CA LYS A 40 7.86 -16.36 -10.60
C LYS A 40 9.19 -15.92 -9.99
N SER A 41 9.44 -16.31 -8.75
CA SER A 41 10.77 -16.19 -8.14
C SER A 41 11.72 -17.28 -8.69
N LEU A 42 12.99 -17.21 -8.30
CA LEU A 42 13.98 -18.26 -8.59
C LEU A 42 13.58 -19.64 -8.03
N ASP A 43 12.73 -19.68 -6.99
CA ASP A 43 12.18 -20.91 -6.39
C ASP A 43 10.80 -21.28 -6.96
N GLU A 44 10.42 -20.73 -8.12
CA GLU A 44 9.14 -20.97 -8.82
C GLU A 44 7.87 -20.56 -8.06
N LYS A 45 8.01 -19.75 -7.00
CA LYS A 45 6.87 -19.23 -6.23
C LYS A 45 6.31 -17.97 -6.89
N ASP A 46 5.00 -17.81 -6.85
CA ASP A 46 4.37 -16.56 -7.30
C ASP A 46 4.66 -15.41 -6.33
N VAL A 47 5.23 -14.33 -6.86
CA VAL A 47 5.46 -13.07 -6.16
C VAL A 47 4.57 -12.01 -6.75
N ASP A 48 3.69 -11.44 -5.91
CA ASP A 48 2.88 -10.29 -6.28
C ASP A 48 3.71 -9.00 -6.22
N LEU A 49 3.89 -8.32 -7.36
CA LEU A 49 4.73 -7.11 -7.43
C LEU A 49 4.12 -5.91 -6.71
N SER A 50 2.81 -5.93 -6.42
CA SER A 50 2.14 -4.87 -5.66
C SER A 50 2.74 -4.70 -4.25
N LYS A 51 3.41 -5.72 -3.71
CA LYS A 51 4.12 -5.65 -2.42
C LYS A 51 5.24 -4.61 -2.39
N TYR A 52 5.72 -4.16 -3.55
CA TYR A 52 6.79 -3.17 -3.68
C TYR A 52 6.28 -1.73 -3.81
N GLN A 53 4.97 -1.48 -3.64
CA GLN A 53 4.42 -0.12 -3.65
C GLN A 53 5.11 0.79 -2.62
N GLY A 54 5.38 2.03 -3.03
CA GLY A 54 6.06 3.02 -2.19
C GLY A 54 7.57 2.80 -2.03
N LYS A 55 8.15 1.82 -2.74
CA LYS A 55 9.60 1.61 -2.84
C LYS A 55 10.15 2.21 -4.13
N VAL A 56 11.43 2.57 -4.11
CA VAL A 56 12.18 2.86 -5.33
C VAL A 56 12.64 1.51 -5.88
N LEU A 57 12.32 1.22 -7.14
CA LEU A 57 12.61 -0.07 -7.76
C LEU A 57 13.64 0.08 -8.88
N LEU A 58 14.65 -0.77 -8.84
CA LEU A 58 15.58 -1.00 -9.95
C LEU A 58 15.35 -2.42 -10.46
N ILE A 59 14.76 -2.56 -11.65
CA ILE A 59 14.48 -3.85 -12.28
C ILE A 59 15.58 -4.12 -13.30
N VAL A 60 16.31 -5.23 -13.15
CA VAL A 60 17.46 -5.56 -14.00
C VAL A 60 17.26 -6.92 -14.64
N ASN A 61 17.29 -6.96 -15.97
CA ASN A 61 17.41 -8.23 -16.67
C ASN A 61 18.85 -8.74 -16.50
N THR A 62 19.02 -9.91 -15.89
CA THR A 62 20.35 -10.52 -15.71
C THR A 62 20.50 -11.78 -16.54
N ALA A 63 21.75 -12.13 -16.87
CA ALA A 63 22.09 -13.34 -17.60
C ALA A 63 23.34 -13.99 -16.99
N SER A 64 23.23 -15.25 -16.58
CA SER A 64 24.30 -15.97 -15.87
C SER A 64 25.48 -16.39 -16.76
N LYS A 65 25.30 -16.40 -18.08
CA LYS A 65 26.30 -16.85 -19.07
C LYS A 65 26.88 -15.72 -19.92
N CYS A 66 26.70 -14.47 -19.49
CA CYS A 66 27.25 -13.30 -20.17
C CYS A 66 28.46 -12.76 -19.41
N GLY A 67 29.45 -12.18 -20.12
CA GLY A 67 30.66 -11.61 -19.51
C GLY A 67 30.44 -10.37 -18.63
N ALA A 68 29.18 -9.94 -18.46
CA ALA A 68 28.78 -8.80 -17.64
C ALA A 68 28.53 -9.16 -16.17
N THR A 69 28.86 -10.39 -15.73
CA THR A 69 28.71 -10.84 -14.33
C THR A 69 29.31 -9.90 -13.26
N PRO A 70 30.39 -9.12 -13.52
CA PRO A 70 30.88 -8.14 -12.54
C PRO A 70 29.81 -7.17 -12.03
N GLN A 71 28.75 -6.92 -12.81
CA GLN A 71 27.65 -6.04 -12.42
C GLN A 71 26.91 -6.47 -11.13
N TYR A 72 26.90 -7.77 -10.78
CA TYR A 72 26.21 -8.24 -9.57
C TYR A 72 26.82 -7.64 -8.30
N LYS A 73 28.14 -7.44 -8.28
CA LYS A 73 28.81 -6.86 -7.12
C LYS A 73 28.37 -5.41 -6.89
N ASP A 74 28.26 -4.64 -7.97
CA ASP A 74 27.86 -3.24 -7.92
C ASP A 74 26.37 -3.10 -7.59
N LEU A 75 25.52 -3.99 -8.14
CA LEU A 75 24.11 -4.06 -7.78
C LEU A 75 23.89 -4.41 -6.31
N GLN A 76 24.67 -5.36 -5.75
CA GLN A 76 24.63 -5.68 -4.33
C GLN A 76 25.06 -4.47 -3.49
N ALA A 77 26.17 -3.83 -3.84
CA ALA A 77 26.66 -2.65 -3.13
C ALA A 77 25.63 -1.50 -3.15
N LEU A 78 24.95 -1.29 -4.28
CA LEU A 78 23.87 -0.32 -4.41
C LEU A 78 22.68 -0.66 -3.50
N HIS A 79 22.26 -1.93 -3.48
CA HIS A 79 21.18 -2.38 -2.61
C HIS A 79 21.54 -2.19 -1.13
N GLU A 80 22.71 -2.67 -0.69
CA GLU A 80 23.17 -2.51 0.69
C GLU A 80 23.21 -1.05 1.14
N LYS A 81 23.62 -0.14 0.25
CA LYS A 81 23.72 1.29 0.56
C LYS A 81 22.36 1.97 0.75
N TYR A 82 21.32 1.54 0.05
CA TYR A 82 20.04 2.27 -0.03
C TYR A 82 18.80 1.47 0.37
N LYS A 83 18.93 0.19 0.77
CA LYS A 83 17.79 -0.66 1.18
C LYS A 83 16.98 -0.05 2.33
N ASP A 84 17.66 0.56 3.31
CA ASP A 84 17.01 1.21 4.46
C ASP A 84 16.30 2.51 4.08
N GLN A 85 16.67 3.11 2.96
CA GLN A 85 16.01 4.26 2.35
C GLN A 85 14.88 3.85 1.38
N GLY A 86 14.65 2.54 1.22
CA GLY A 86 13.55 2.00 0.43
C GLY A 86 13.90 1.59 -1.01
N LEU A 87 15.18 1.45 -1.36
CA LEU A 87 15.58 0.87 -2.65
C LEU A 87 15.43 -0.67 -2.63
N VAL A 88 14.82 -1.21 -3.69
CA VAL A 88 14.75 -2.66 -3.95
C VAL A 88 15.28 -2.93 -5.36
N VAL A 89 16.18 -3.90 -5.48
CA VAL A 89 16.72 -4.40 -6.77
C VAL A 89 16.04 -5.74 -7.08
N LEU A 90 15.48 -5.88 -8.28
CA LEU A 90 14.76 -7.06 -8.77
C LEU A 90 15.43 -7.64 -10.01
#